data_AF-A0A0L7KQ37-F1
#
_entry.id   AF-A0A0L7KQ37-F1
#
_cell.length_a   1.000
_cell.length_b   1.000
_cell.length_c   1.000
_cell.angle_alpha   90.00
_cell.angle_beta   90.00
_cell.angle_gamma   90.00
#
_symmetry.space_group_name_H-M   'P 1'
#
loop_
_entity.id
_entity.type
_entity.pdbx_description
1 polymer ?
#
loop_
_entity_poly.entity_id
_entity_poly.type
_entity_poly.pdbx_seq_one_letter_code
_entity_poly.pdbx_strand_id
1 'polypeptide(L)'
;MSEDSSDEIEVRDRDSSPSSTTGDENGGSGNEGNKRRKRKRKAVDARKAKRSRRNGKVLERLTEQVSGIDNYLSNLAFPPMGWYPPDYNGTPCEPEVQTEESVEPALRFDFELAANLKEQTVANASSEHLHLLRTLQHFKAENWTNVHYSDIQKSYTARPGIVDLEVNDEIKQFQKPVQPMSLGAITRAVIMQSDALKKRVSDLLQWSQESSNLIKEAFISKIKETFSGDFQRISLDCLQLVCGRRADIIEQRRDAFISLIKDNFLKASLKKIERFLR
;
A
#
# COMPACT_ATOMS: atom_id res chain seq x y z
N MET A 1 38.14 -37.62 27.27
CA MET A 1 37.74 -37.74 25.86
C MET A 1 36.89 -36.49 25.59
N SER A 2 37.45 -35.29 25.37
CA SER A 2 38.53 -34.93 24.40
C SER A 2 38.11 -35.43 23.01
N GLU A 3 37.83 -34.65 21.98
CA GLU A 3 38.35 -33.36 21.46
C GLU A 3 37.18 -32.68 20.68
N ASP A 4 36.97 -31.36 20.72
CA ASP A 4 37.67 -30.26 20.01
C ASP A 4 37.52 -30.29 18.48
N SER A 5 36.87 -29.25 17.92
CA SER A 5 37.13 -28.71 16.57
C SER A 5 36.43 -27.36 16.46
N SER A 6 37.20 -26.32 16.76
CA SER A 6 36.98 -24.93 16.36
C SER A 6 37.49 -24.71 14.92
N ASP A 7 36.98 -23.66 14.24
CA ASP A 7 37.64 -22.82 13.19
C ASP A 7 36.58 -21.82 12.67
N GLU A 8 36.55 -20.55 13.11
CA GLU A 8 37.33 -19.36 12.67
C GLU A 8 37.00 -18.85 11.24
N ILE A 9 36.18 -17.80 11.09
CA ILE A 9 36.49 -16.34 10.97
C ILE A 9 36.93 -15.89 9.56
N GLU A 10 36.13 -15.01 8.94
CA GLU A 10 36.66 -13.96 8.03
C GLU A 10 35.99 -12.61 8.37
N VAL A 11 36.63 -11.86 9.29
CA VAL A 11 36.37 -10.44 9.53
C VAL A 11 37.31 -9.67 8.62
N ARG A 12 36.77 -8.78 7.78
CA ARG A 12 37.58 -7.87 6.96
C ARG A 12 37.66 -6.50 7.62
N ASP A 13 38.88 -6.20 8.06
CA ASP A 13 39.37 -4.90 8.48
C ASP A 13 39.32 -3.86 7.35
N ARG A 14 38.98 -2.62 7.71
CA ARG A 14 39.52 -1.43 7.04
C ARG A 14 39.94 -0.41 8.08
N ASP A 15 41.25 -0.28 8.12
CA ASP A 15 42.06 0.54 8.98
C ASP A 15 42.03 2.05 8.67
N SER A 16 42.52 2.78 9.68
CA SER A 16 43.20 4.08 9.61
C SER A 16 42.37 5.38 9.61
N SER A 17 42.23 5.92 10.82
CA SER A 17 42.31 7.37 11.08
C SER A 17 43.72 7.91 10.80
N PRO A 18 43.89 9.24 10.76
CA PRO A 18 44.79 9.81 11.77
C PRO A 18 44.25 11.07 12.45
N SER A 19 44.41 11.07 13.76
CA SER A 19 44.49 12.24 14.63
C SER A 19 45.89 12.84 14.54
N SER A 20 46.00 14.17 14.48
CA SER A 20 47.20 14.88 14.95
C SER A 20 46.82 16.29 15.41
N THR A 21 47.04 16.53 16.69
CA THR A 21 47.08 17.83 17.37
C THR A 21 48.45 18.48 17.21
N THR A 22 48.52 19.80 16.97
CA THR A 22 49.58 20.70 17.49
C THR A 22 49.05 22.13 17.50
N GLY A 23 49.34 22.85 18.58
CA GLY A 23 48.92 24.23 18.81
C GLY A 23 49.87 25.32 18.29
N ASP A 24 49.49 26.52 18.72
CA ASP A 24 50.19 27.81 18.85
C ASP A 24 50.38 28.77 17.64
N GLU A 25 49.68 29.89 17.82
CA GLU A 25 50.03 31.31 17.69
C GLU A 25 50.82 31.85 16.48
N ASN A 26 50.21 32.88 15.87
CA ASN A 26 50.71 34.26 15.75
C ASN A 26 50.68 34.87 14.34
N GLY A 27 50.13 36.09 14.25
CA GLY A 27 50.60 37.18 13.37
C GLY A 27 50.37 37.14 11.86
N GLY A 28 49.52 38.07 11.37
CA GLY A 28 49.94 38.96 10.28
C GLY A 28 49.29 38.82 8.89
N SER A 29 48.43 39.79 8.58
CA SER A 29 48.37 40.57 7.34
C SER A 29 47.86 39.96 6.00
N GLY A 30 46.90 40.69 5.39
CA GLY A 30 47.11 41.13 4.02
C GLY A 30 46.35 40.45 2.86
N ASN A 31 45.07 40.78 2.71
CA ASN A 31 44.45 41.14 1.41
C ASN A 31 44.43 40.16 0.19
N GLU A 32 44.79 38.88 0.32
CA GLU A 32 44.73 37.93 -0.83
C GLU A 32 43.39 37.18 -1.01
N GLY A 33 42.59 37.02 0.05
CA GLY A 33 41.37 36.20 0.02
C GLY A 33 40.25 36.71 -0.91
N ASN A 34 40.20 38.02 -1.18
CA ASN A 34 39.10 38.64 -1.92
C ASN A 34 39.18 38.44 -3.44
N LYS A 35 40.39 38.31 -4.02
CA LYS A 35 40.56 38.04 -5.46
C LYS A 35 40.19 36.59 -5.81
N ARG A 36 40.48 35.65 -4.90
CA ARG A 36 40.17 34.21 -5.07
C ARG A 36 38.66 33.92 -4.97
N ARG A 37 37.93 34.66 -4.13
CA ARG A 37 36.46 34.58 -4.03
C ARG A 37 35.74 35.12 -5.28
N LYS A 38 36.20 36.21 -5.89
CA LYS A 38 35.60 36.76 -7.14
C LYS A 38 35.78 35.82 -8.35
N ARG A 39 36.93 35.14 -8.48
CA ARG A 39 37.18 34.16 -9.57
C ARG A 39 36.29 32.91 -9.47
N LYS A 40 35.99 32.43 -8.25
CA LYS A 40 35.08 31.28 -8.04
C LYS A 40 33.63 31.59 -8.43
N ARG A 41 33.13 32.81 -8.18
CA ARG A 41 31.76 33.20 -8.55
C ARG A 41 31.54 33.24 -10.08
N LYS A 42 32.47 33.83 -10.84
CA LYS A 42 32.39 33.85 -12.31
C LYS A 42 32.39 32.44 -12.95
N ALA A 43 33.09 31.48 -12.35
CA ALA A 43 33.11 30.10 -12.84
C ALA A 43 31.77 29.35 -12.61
N VAL A 44 31.05 29.67 -11.53
CA VAL A 44 29.73 29.10 -11.23
C VAL A 44 28.68 29.66 -12.19
N ASP A 45 28.73 30.95 -12.49
CA ASP A 45 27.80 31.60 -13.42
C ASP A 45 27.99 31.08 -14.85
N ALA A 46 29.23 30.86 -15.29
CA ALA A 46 29.53 30.26 -16.60
C ALA A 46 29.01 28.81 -16.71
N ARG A 47 29.09 28.02 -15.63
CA ARG A 47 28.52 26.65 -15.58
C ARG A 47 26.99 26.68 -15.61
N LYS A 48 26.35 27.63 -14.95
CA LYS A 48 24.88 27.82 -14.95
C LYS A 48 24.38 28.22 -16.35
N ALA A 49 25.09 29.12 -17.03
CA ALA A 49 24.78 29.50 -18.42
C ALA A 49 24.93 28.31 -19.40
N LYS A 50 25.96 27.47 -19.24
CA LYS A 50 26.15 26.27 -20.07
C LYS A 50 25.06 25.22 -19.84
N ARG A 51 24.58 25.05 -18.59
CA ARG A 51 23.47 24.15 -18.26
C ARG A 51 22.13 24.65 -18.81
N SER A 52 21.87 25.97 -18.73
CA SER A 52 20.68 26.58 -19.32
C SER A 52 20.60 26.37 -20.84
N ARG A 53 21.71 26.57 -21.57
CA ARG A 53 21.76 26.31 -23.02
C ARG A 53 21.53 24.83 -23.38
N ARG A 54 21.99 23.88 -22.56
CA ARG A 54 21.70 22.45 -22.77
C ARG A 54 20.23 22.14 -22.54
N ASN A 55 19.64 22.68 -21.48
CA ASN A 55 18.22 22.48 -21.19
C ASN A 55 17.33 23.10 -22.28
N GLY A 56 17.71 24.25 -22.84
CA GLY A 56 17.01 24.85 -23.98
C GLY A 56 16.98 23.93 -25.20
N LYS A 57 18.11 23.31 -25.56
CA LYS A 57 18.18 22.34 -26.67
C LYS A 57 17.39 21.04 -26.42
N VAL A 58 17.30 20.61 -25.16
CA VAL A 58 16.48 19.44 -24.79
C VAL A 58 15.00 19.79 -24.87
N LEU A 59 14.61 20.99 -24.43
CA LEU A 59 13.23 21.48 -24.54
C LEU A 59 12.81 21.63 -26.01
N GLU A 60 13.69 22.15 -26.86
CA GLU A 60 13.46 22.28 -28.31
C GLU A 60 13.23 20.92 -28.97
N ARG A 61 14.04 19.91 -28.65
CA ARG A 61 13.84 18.53 -29.12
C ARG A 61 12.54 17.91 -28.60
N LEU A 62 12.17 18.21 -27.35
CA LEU A 62 10.93 17.72 -26.77
C LEU A 62 9.73 18.36 -27.50
N THR A 63 9.80 19.66 -27.79
CA THR A 63 8.77 20.37 -28.55
C THR A 63 8.66 19.83 -29.97
N GLU A 64 9.77 19.52 -30.65
CA GLU A 64 9.76 18.85 -31.95
C GLU A 64 9.10 17.47 -31.89
N GLN A 65 9.43 16.65 -30.88
CA GLN A 65 8.86 15.31 -30.70
C GLN A 65 7.36 15.37 -30.39
N VAL A 66 6.93 16.27 -29.52
CA VAL A 66 5.51 16.47 -29.20
C VAL A 66 4.76 16.99 -30.42
N SER A 67 5.35 17.88 -31.23
CA SER A 67 4.74 18.32 -32.49
C SER A 67 4.60 17.17 -33.49
N GLY A 68 5.56 16.24 -33.52
CA GLY A 68 5.49 15.04 -34.36
C GLY A 68 4.36 14.11 -33.96
N ILE A 69 4.13 13.95 -32.64
CA ILE A 69 3.01 13.14 -32.11
C ILE A 69 1.68 13.83 -32.40
N ASP A 70 1.58 15.14 -32.19
CA ASP A 70 0.36 15.90 -32.44
C ASP A 70 -0.01 15.86 -33.93
N ASN A 71 0.99 15.95 -34.81
CA ASN A 71 0.82 15.80 -36.26
C ASN A 71 0.47 14.35 -36.67
N TYR A 72 0.93 13.34 -35.92
CA TYR A 72 0.51 11.95 -36.12
C TYR A 72 -0.95 11.72 -35.69
N LEU A 73 -1.33 12.25 -34.52
CA LEU A 73 -2.69 12.12 -33.98
C LEU A 73 -3.72 12.89 -34.79
N SER A 74 -3.38 14.09 -35.27
CA SER A 74 -4.26 14.89 -36.12
C SER A 74 -4.40 14.35 -37.54
N ASN A 75 -3.46 13.52 -38.00
CA ASN A 75 -3.54 12.78 -39.27
C ASN A 75 -4.08 11.34 -39.12
N LEU A 76 -4.55 10.92 -37.93
CA LEU A 76 -5.33 9.69 -37.77
C LEU A 76 -6.73 9.88 -38.35
N ALA A 77 -6.82 9.89 -39.68
CA ALA A 77 -7.86 9.11 -40.33
C ALA A 77 -7.68 7.67 -39.83
N PHE A 78 -8.78 7.08 -39.34
CA PHE A 78 -8.90 5.70 -38.87
C PHE A 78 -7.90 4.73 -39.55
N PRO A 79 -7.30 3.78 -38.81
CA PRO A 79 -6.39 2.82 -39.42
C PRO A 79 -7.10 2.11 -40.58
N PRO A 80 -6.42 1.90 -41.73
CA PRO A 80 -6.98 1.19 -42.86
C PRO A 80 -7.56 -0.16 -42.42
N MET A 81 -8.71 -0.51 -42.98
CA MET A 81 -9.56 -1.69 -42.73
C MET A 81 -8.90 -3.03 -43.13
N GLY A 82 -7.60 -3.18 -42.84
CA GLY A 82 -6.77 -4.37 -43.11
C GLY A 82 -5.86 -4.73 -41.93
N TRP A 83 -6.02 -4.08 -40.77
CA TRP A 83 -5.33 -4.42 -39.51
C TRP A 83 -6.15 -5.33 -38.60
N TYR A 84 -7.36 -5.75 -39.02
CA TYR A 84 -8.16 -6.75 -38.32
C TYR A 84 -7.81 -8.17 -38.82
N PRO A 85 -7.59 -9.16 -37.93
CA PRO A 85 -7.41 -10.56 -38.30
C PRO A 85 -8.61 -11.09 -39.12
N PRO A 86 -8.43 -11.93 -40.16
CA PRO A 86 -9.48 -12.31 -41.10
C PRO A 86 -10.54 -13.30 -40.58
N ASP A 87 -10.73 -13.46 -39.27
CA ASP A 87 -11.48 -14.61 -38.73
C ASP A 87 -12.74 -14.23 -37.93
N TYR A 88 -13.17 -12.96 -37.98
CA TYR A 88 -14.48 -12.55 -37.45
C TYR A 88 -15.53 -12.47 -38.56
N ASN A 89 -15.81 -13.61 -39.19
CA ASN A 89 -17.03 -13.80 -39.98
C ASN A 89 -18.06 -14.53 -39.13
N GLY A 90 -19.12 -13.80 -38.77
CA GLY A 90 -20.26 -14.27 -38.01
C GLY A 90 -20.95 -15.44 -38.68
N THR A 91 -20.75 -16.64 -38.12
CA THR A 91 -21.58 -17.80 -38.41
C THR A 91 -22.63 -17.90 -37.30
N PRO A 92 -23.94 -17.81 -37.61
CA PRO A 92 -24.99 -18.12 -36.65
C PRO A 92 -25.06 -19.64 -36.48
N CYS A 93 -24.63 -20.16 -35.32
CA CYS A 93 -24.96 -21.52 -34.92
C CYS A 93 -26.35 -21.52 -34.27
N GLU A 94 -27.32 -22.09 -34.97
CA GLU A 94 -28.56 -22.60 -34.37
C GLU A 94 -28.42 -24.11 -34.07
N PRO A 95 -29.27 -24.67 -33.19
CA PRO A 95 -28.82 -25.51 -32.08
C PRO A 95 -28.92 -27.01 -32.37
N GLU A 96 -27.92 -27.79 -31.97
CA GLU A 96 -28.10 -29.21 -31.75
C GLU A 96 -28.67 -29.46 -30.35
N VAL A 97 -29.88 -30.02 -30.35
CA VAL A 97 -30.62 -30.54 -29.21
C VAL A 97 -29.80 -31.63 -28.52
N GLN A 98 -29.39 -31.40 -27.28
CA GLN A 98 -28.95 -32.45 -26.36
C GLN A 98 -29.66 -32.26 -25.02
N THR A 99 -30.62 -33.16 -24.81
CA THR A 99 -31.05 -33.76 -23.54
C THR A 99 -31.03 -32.86 -22.30
N GLU A 100 -32.20 -32.37 -21.92
CA GLU A 100 -32.47 -31.86 -20.57
C GLU A 100 -32.28 -32.99 -19.54
N GLU A 101 -31.06 -33.20 -19.09
CA GLU A 101 -30.86 -33.59 -17.69
C GLU A 101 -31.22 -32.35 -16.86
N SER A 102 -32.35 -32.42 -16.18
CA SER A 102 -32.75 -31.47 -15.14
C SER A 102 -31.73 -31.52 -13.99
N VAL A 103 -30.57 -30.91 -14.21
CA VAL A 103 -29.69 -30.46 -13.12
C VAL A 103 -30.44 -29.30 -12.48
N GLU A 104 -31.12 -29.57 -11.37
CA GLU A 104 -31.63 -28.50 -10.50
C GLU A 104 -30.50 -27.48 -10.32
N PRO A 105 -30.72 -26.18 -10.58
CA PRO A 105 -29.67 -25.20 -10.41
C PRO A 105 -29.28 -25.22 -8.95
N ALA A 106 -28.07 -25.71 -8.65
CA ALA A 106 -27.49 -25.61 -7.32
C ALA A 106 -27.69 -24.18 -6.85
N LEU A 107 -28.34 -23.99 -5.70
CA LEU A 107 -28.65 -22.67 -5.16
C LEU A 107 -27.34 -21.90 -4.94
N ARG A 108 -26.97 -21.13 -5.95
CA ARG A 108 -25.71 -20.40 -5.98
C ARG A 108 -25.96 -19.02 -5.41
N PHE A 109 -25.45 -18.80 -4.21
CA PHE A 109 -25.51 -17.51 -3.57
C PHE A 109 -24.33 -16.65 -4.05
N ASP A 110 -24.62 -15.60 -4.81
CA ASP A 110 -23.60 -14.69 -5.32
C ASP A 110 -23.91 -13.23 -4.95
N PHE A 111 -22.90 -12.58 -4.36
CA PHE A 111 -22.79 -11.13 -4.32
C PHE A 111 -21.64 -10.67 -5.21
N GLU A 112 -21.90 -9.64 -6.02
CA GLU A 112 -20.88 -9.00 -6.83
C GLU A 112 -20.19 -7.88 -6.04
N LEU A 113 -18.87 -7.97 -5.90
CA LEU A 113 -18.06 -6.92 -5.31
C LEU A 113 -17.87 -5.82 -6.35
N ALA A 114 -18.70 -4.78 -6.28
CA ALA A 114 -18.59 -3.60 -7.13
C ALA A 114 -18.09 -2.38 -6.33
N ALA A 115 -17.19 -1.61 -6.93
CA ALA A 115 -16.80 -0.31 -6.40
C ALA A 115 -17.82 0.75 -6.84
N ASN A 116 -18.44 1.44 -5.89
CA ASN A 116 -19.27 2.60 -6.18
C ASN A 116 -18.39 3.81 -6.50
N LEU A 117 -18.55 4.38 -7.68
CA LEU A 117 -17.78 5.56 -8.14
C LEU A 117 -18.40 6.90 -7.73
N LYS A 118 -19.58 6.88 -7.10
CA LYS A 118 -20.28 8.07 -6.65
C LYS A 118 -19.84 8.45 -5.24
N GLU A 119 -19.56 9.73 -5.02
CA GLU A 119 -19.24 10.28 -3.72
C GLU A 119 -20.46 10.20 -2.78
N GLN A 120 -20.31 9.47 -1.67
CA GLN A 120 -21.35 9.34 -0.65
C GLN A 120 -21.20 10.41 0.43
N THR A 121 -22.34 10.90 0.94
CA THR A 121 -22.36 11.81 2.08
C THR A 121 -21.91 11.10 3.35
N VAL A 122 -21.00 11.74 4.10
CA VAL A 122 -20.44 11.17 5.33
C VAL A 122 -21.49 11.24 6.44
N ALA A 123 -22.06 10.08 6.80
CA ALA A 123 -22.96 9.96 7.94
C ALA A 123 -22.18 9.89 9.27
N ASN A 124 -22.80 10.38 10.35
CA ASN A 124 -22.25 10.23 11.69
C ASN A 124 -22.29 8.76 12.14
N ALA A 125 -21.23 8.30 12.80
CA ALA A 125 -21.18 6.96 13.38
C ALA A 125 -22.14 6.84 14.58
N SER A 126 -22.81 5.69 14.71
CA SER A 126 -23.62 5.38 15.90
C SER A 126 -22.76 5.28 17.15
N SER A 127 -23.36 5.55 18.33
CA SER A 127 -22.68 5.44 19.62
C SER A 127 -22.15 4.02 19.88
N GLU A 128 -22.88 3.00 19.44
CA GLU A 128 -22.49 1.59 19.54
C GLU A 128 -21.25 1.28 18.72
N HIS A 129 -21.20 1.73 17.46
CA HIS A 129 -20.03 1.53 16.60
C HIS A 129 -18.81 2.28 17.14
N LEU A 130 -18.99 3.47 17.73
CA LEU A 130 -17.91 4.21 18.38
C LEU A 130 -17.38 3.49 19.63
N HIS A 131 -18.25 2.87 20.41
CA HIS A 131 -17.84 2.08 21.57
C HIS A 131 -17.04 0.84 21.13
N LEU A 132 -17.57 0.08 20.19
CA LEU A 132 -16.87 -1.08 19.61
C LEU A 132 -15.52 -0.68 19.03
N LEU A 133 -15.47 0.43 18.30
CA LEU A 133 -14.23 0.95 17.75
C LEU A 133 -13.21 1.29 18.85
N ARG A 134 -13.63 1.93 19.94
CA ARG A 134 -12.72 2.23 21.06
C ARG A 134 -12.13 0.96 21.67
N THR A 135 -12.94 -0.08 21.83
CA THR A 135 -12.52 -1.38 22.34
C THR A 135 -11.51 -2.05 21.41
N LEU A 136 -11.85 -2.15 20.11
CA LEU A 136 -11.01 -2.83 19.11
C LEU A 136 -9.69 -2.10 18.87
N GLN A 137 -9.70 -0.78 18.89
CA GLN A 137 -8.49 -0.03 18.66
C GLN A 137 -7.60 -0.01 19.91
N HIS A 138 -8.06 -0.39 21.10
CA HIS A 138 -7.29 -0.29 22.35
C HIS A 138 -6.83 1.14 22.66
N PHE A 139 -7.66 2.14 22.34
CA PHE A 139 -7.30 3.54 22.67
C PHE A 139 -7.07 3.70 24.17
N LYS A 140 -5.99 4.41 24.52
CA LYS A 140 -5.51 4.63 25.91
C LYS A 140 -4.95 3.40 26.62
N ALA A 141 -4.87 2.25 25.95
CA ALA A 141 -4.16 1.10 26.49
C ALA A 141 -2.66 1.21 26.20
N GLU A 142 -1.82 0.72 27.12
CA GLU A 142 -0.36 0.71 26.95
C GLU A 142 0.10 -0.13 25.75
N ASN A 143 -0.70 -1.13 25.36
CA ASN A 143 -0.44 -2.07 24.27
C ASN A 143 -1.09 -1.68 22.93
N TRP A 144 -1.54 -0.43 22.75
CA TRP A 144 -2.10 0.10 21.49
C TRP A 144 -1.25 -0.19 20.25
N THR A 145 0.08 -0.19 20.39
CA THR A 145 1.03 -0.45 19.30
C THR A 145 1.19 -1.94 18.97
N ASN A 146 0.71 -2.82 19.86
CA ASN A 146 0.78 -4.27 19.73
C ASN A 146 -0.49 -4.88 19.15
N VAL A 147 -1.35 -4.09 18.50
CA VAL A 147 -2.36 -4.65 17.61
C VAL A 147 -1.57 -5.44 16.56
N HIS A 148 -1.58 -6.79 16.64
CA HIS A 148 -0.87 -7.79 15.80
C HIS A 148 -1.01 -7.56 14.29
N TYR A 149 -0.50 -6.45 13.81
CA TYR A 149 -0.78 -5.91 12.49
C TYR A 149 0.20 -6.49 11.49
N SER A 150 1.49 -6.54 11.85
CA SER A 150 2.55 -7.02 10.96
C SER A 150 2.37 -8.48 10.55
N ASP A 151 1.96 -9.34 11.48
CA ASP A 151 1.86 -10.78 11.25
C ASP A 151 0.60 -11.13 10.44
N ILE A 152 -0.52 -10.47 10.75
CA ILE A 152 -1.75 -10.57 9.96
C ILE A 152 -1.53 -9.94 8.57
N GLN A 153 -0.84 -8.82 8.45
CA GLN A 153 -0.56 -8.23 7.13
C GLN A 153 0.20 -9.20 6.21
N LYS A 154 1.17 -9.94 6.76
CA LYS A 154 1.91 -10.96 5.99
C LYS A 154 1.00 -12.09 5.51
N SER A 155 0.10 -12.60 6.35
CA SER A 155 -0.81 -13.69 5.96
C SER A 155 -1.78 -13.27 4.84
N TYR A 156 -2.08 -11.97 4.73
CA TYR A 156 -2.94 -11.41 3.69
C TYR A 156 -2.17 -10.78 2.51
N THR A 157 -0.86 -10.91 2.45
CA THR A 157 -0.06 -10.42 1.31
C THR A 157 -0.10 -11.43 0.16
N ALA A 158 -0.52 -11.00 -1.03
CA ALA A 158 -0.59 -11.84 -2.23
C ALA A 158 0.01 -11.16 -3.47
N ARG A 159 0.55 -12.00 -4.36
CA ARG A 159 1.08 -11.62 -5.66
C ARG A 159 0.47 -12.55 -6.72
N PRO A 160 0.22 -12.08 -7.96
CA PRO A 160 0.42 -10.72 -8.48
C PRO A 160 -0.76 -9.76 -8.19
N GLY A 161 -0.55 -8.45 -8.42
CA GLY A 161 -1.64 -7.45 -8.51
C GLY A 161 -2.24 -6.93 -7.20
N ILE A 162 -2.00 -7.58 -6.06
CA ILE A 162 -2.54 -7.15 -4.76
C ILE A 162 -1.55 -6.25 -4.01
N VAL A 163 -0.30 -6.69 -3.81
CA VAL A 163 0.72 -5.87 -3.13
C VAL A 163 1.83 -5.32 -4.04
N ASP A 164 1.90 -5.80 -5.27
CA ASP A 164 2.97 -5.48 -6.24
C ASP A 164 2.55 -4.41 -7.25
N LEU A 165 1.69 -3.49 -6.84
CA LEU A 165 1.37 -2.33 -7.66
C LEU A 165 2.52 -1.33 -7.54
N GLU A 166 3.40 -1.36 -8.53
CA GLU A 166 4.48 -0.39 -8.64
C GLU A 166 3.99 0.91 -9.29
N VAL A 167 4.54 2.02 -8.79
CA VAL A 167 4.33 3.33 -9.38
C VAL A 167 5.14 3.38 -10.68
N ASN A 168 4.51 3.82 -11.76
CA ASN A 168 5.17 4.05 -13.05
C ASN A 168 6.47 4.87 -12.86
N ASP A 169 7.55 4.43 -13.52
CA ASP A 169 8.89 5.00 -13.31
C ASP A 169 8.95 6.50 -13.64
N GLU A 170 8.13 6.97 -14.58
CA GLU A 170 8.07 8.38 -14.99
C GLU A 170 7.55 9.31 -13.88
N ILE A 171 6.66 8.80 -13.03
CA ILE A 171 6.01 9.58 -11.95
C ILE A 171 6.61 9.32 -10.57
N LYS A 172 7.43 8.28 -10.44
CA LYS A 172 8.11 7.87 -9.20
C LYS A 172 8.93 8.99 -8.54
N GLN A 173 9.47 9.90 -9.34
CA GLN A 173 10.23 11.06 -8.84
C GLN A 173 9.36 12.15 -8.18
N PHE A 174 8.06 12.19 -8.47
CA PHE A 174 7.14 13.22 -7.99
C PHE A 174 6.27 12.74 -6.82
N GLN A 175 6.21 11.43 -6.58
CA GLN A 175 5.36 10.85 -5.55
C GLN A 175 6.20 10.43 -4.34
N LYS A 176 5.72 10.78 -3.13
CA LYS A 176 6.22 10.12 -1.92
C LYS A 176 5.79 8.66 -1.96
N PRO A 177 6.64 7.71 -1.54
CA PRO A 177 6.28 6.29 -1.53
C PRO A 177 5.03 6.09 -0.66
N VAL A 178 3.91 5.81 -1.31
CA VAL A 178 2.73 5.23 -0.65
C VAL A 178 3.09 3.77 -0.38
N GLN A 179 2.82 3.25 0.81
CA GLN A 179 3.04 1.82 1.08
C GLN A 179 1.80 1.03 0.64
N PRO A 180 1.80 0.38 -0.56
CA PRO A 180 0.63 -0.33 -1.06
C PRO A 180 0.34 -1.61 -0.26
N MET A 181 1.33 -2.15 0.46
CA MET A 181 1.22 -3.43 1.14
C MET A 181 0.07 -3.49 2.15
N SER A 182 -0.20 -2.40 2.88
CA SER A 182 -1.29 -2.38 3.88
C SER A 182 -2.66 -2.41 3.21
N LEU A 183 -2.80 -1.65 2.11
CA LEU A 183 -4.05 -1.57 1.37
C LEU A 183 -4.30 -2.87 0.60
N GLY A 184 -3.27 -3.44 -0.02
CA GLY A 184 -3.36 -4.75 -0.67
C GLY A 184 -3.77 -5.87 0.30
N ALA A 185 -3.18 -5.90 1.50
CA ALA A 185 -3.58 -6.87 2.54
C ALA A 185 -5.05 -6.69 2.96
N ILE A 186 -5.52 -5.45 3.16
CA ILE A 186 -6.93 -5.16 3.45
C ILE A 186 -7.83 -5.60 2.30
N THR A 187 -7.48 -5.27 1.06
CA THR A 187 -8.24 -5.67 -0.13
C THR A 187 -8.38 -7.19 -0.20
N ARG A 188 -7.29 -7.94 0.00
CA ARG A 188 -7.34 -9.41 0.03
C ARG A 188 -8.21 -9.92 1.15
N ALA A 189 -8.13 -9.33 2.34
CA ALA A 189 -8.93 -9.76 3.48
C ALA A 189 -10.43 -9.60 3.21
N VAL A 190 -10.84 -8.48 2.58
CA VAL A 190 -12.24 -8.25 2.17
C VAL A 190 -12.70 -9.25 1.11
N ILE A 191 -11.85 -9.56 0.12
CA ILE A 191 -12.17 -10.59 -0.90
C ILE A 191 -12.37 -11.95 -0.23
N MET A 192 -11.42 -12.38 0.62
CA MET A 192 -11.52 -13.66 1.34
C MET A 192 -12.73 -13.71 2.28
N GLN A 193 -13.09 -12.60 2.91
CA GLN A 193 -14.30 -12.51 3.74
C GLN A 193 -15.55 -12.71 2.90
N SER A 194 -15.61 -12.13 1.70
CA SER A 194 -16.71 -12.30 0.76
C SER A 194 -16.81 -13.74 0.27
N ASP A 195 -15.70 -14.36 -0.12
CA ASP A 195 -15.68 -15.76 -0.56
C ASP A 195 -16.13 -16.71 0.56
N ALA A 196 -15.66 -16.46 1.79
CA ALA A 196 -16.08 -17.21 2.97
C ALA A 196 -17.59 -17.04 3.22
N LEU A 197 -18.11 -15.81 3.11
CA LEU A 197 -19.54 -15.54 3.25
C LEU A 197 -20.36 -16.30 2.20
N LYS A 198 -19.96 -16.23 0.92
CA LYS A 198 -20.65 -16.94 -0.18
C LYS A 198 -20.74 -18.42 0.10
N LYS A 199 -19.59 -19.03 0.42
CA LYS A 199 -19.50 -20.46 0.75
C LYS A 199 -20.42 -20.81 1.92
N ARG A 200 -20.34 -20.07 3.04
CA ARG A 200 -21.13 -20.36 4.24
C ARG A 200 -22.63 -20.19 4.03
N VAL A 201 -23.04 -19.21 3.24
CA VAL A 201 -24.45 -19.04 2.89
C VAL A 201 -24.91 -20.21 2.00
N SER A 202 -24.14 -20.59 0.97
CA SER A 202 -24.46 -21.77 0.17
C SER A 202 -24.53 -23.05 1.00
N ASP A 203 -23.59 -23.28 1.92
CA ASP A 203 -23.61 -24.41 2.86
C ASP A 203 -24.89 -24.41 3.72
N LEU A 204 -25.32 -23.22 4.19
CA LEU A 204 -26.53 -23.07 4.98
C LEU A 204 -27.81 -23.34 4.16
N LEU A 205 -27.86 -22.86 2.91
CA LEU A 205 -28.99 -23.10 2.01
C LEU A 205 -29.09 -24.60 1.68
N GLN A 206 -27.99 -25.24 1.33
CA GLN A 206 -27.96 -26.67 1.05
C GLN A 206 -28.46 -27.47 2.27
N TRP A 207 -27.92 -27.19 3.46
CA TRP A 207 -28.39 -27.84 4.68
C TRP A 207 -29.89 -27.61 4.94
N SER A 208 -30.41 -26.42 4.62
CA SER A 208 -31.84 -26.11 4.80
C SER A 208 -32.74 -26.90 3.85
N GLN A 209 -32.27 -27.22 2.63
CA GLN A 209 -33.01 -28.06 1.67
C GLN A 209 -33.02 -29.53 2.08
N GLU A 210 -31.92 -30.01 2.66
CA GLU A 210 -31.79 -31.39 3.14
C GLU A 210 -32.56 -31.64 4.45
N SER A 211 -32.93 -30.56 5.17
CA SER A 211 -33.61 -30.64 6.46
C SER A 211 -35.13 -30.60 6.32
N SER A 212 -35.80 -31.73 6.59
CA SER A 212 -37.25 -31.89 6.43
C SER A 212 -38.12 -31.11 7.43
N ASN A 213 -37.57 -30.70 8.59
CA ASN A 213 -38.29 -29.89 9.59
C ASN A 213 -37.35 -28.87 10.25
N LEU A 214 -37.43 -27.61 9.81
CA LEU A 214 -36.64 -26.49 10.33
C LEU A 214 -37.26 -25.93 11.61
N ILE A 215 -36.82 -26.44 12.77
CA ILE A 215 -37.13 -25.86 14.07
C ILE A 215 -36.27 -24.61 14.27
N LYS A 216 -36.87 -23.51 14.78
CA LYS A 216 -36.21 -22.20 14.96
C LYS A 216 -34.90 -22.29 15.74
N GLU A 217 -34.87 -23.05 16.82
CA GLU A 217 -33.69 -23.24 17.67
C GLU A 217 -32.57 -23.99 16.96
N ALA A 218 -32.93 -25.00 16.15
CA ALA A 218 -31.98 -25.74 15.31
C ALA A 218 -31.40 -24.83 14.21
N PHE A 219 -32.24 -23.98 13.62
CA PHE A 219 -31.81 -23.01 12.61
C PHE A 219 -30.82 -21.98 13.17
N ILE A 220 -31.12 -21.38 14.33
CA ILE A 220 -30.22 -20.43 15.00
C ILE A 220 -28.90 -21.09 15.38
N SER A 221 -28.96 -22.33 15.89
CA SER A 221 -27.76 -23.10 16.24
C SER A 221 -26.91 -23.37 15.00
N LYS A 222 -27.54 -23.71 13.87
CA LYS A 222 -26.84 -23.92 12.61
C LYS A 222 -26.22 -22.64 12.06
N ILE A 223 -26.91 -21.49 12.13
CA ILE A 223 -26.31 -20.20 11.75
C ILE A 223 -25.04 -19.94 12.57
N LYS A 224 -25.11 -20.11 13.89
CA LYS A 224 -23.94 -19.90 14.76
C LYS A 224 -22.79 -20.84 14.36
N GLU A 225 -23.07 -22.12 14.14
CA GLU A 225 -22.09 -23.10 13.70
C GLU A 225 -21.46 -22.73 12.34
N THR A 226 -22.29 -22.44 11.34
CA THR A 226 -21.88 -22.17 9.96
C THR A 226 -21.03 -20.90 9.84
N PHE A 227 -21.32 -19.87 10.62
CA PHE A 227 -20.55 -18.61 10.61
C PHE A 227 -19.44 -18.55 11.65
N SER A 228 -19.35 -19.55 12.55
CA SER A 228 -18.18 -19.74 13.41
C SER A 228 -17.01 -20.32 12.60
N GLY A 229 -15.78 -20.08 13.06
CA GLY A 229 -14.56 -20.58 12.40
C GLY A 229 -13.98 -19.58 11.39
N ASP A 230 -13.74 -20.00 10.14
CA ASP A 230 -12.97 -19.20 9.17
C ASP A 230 -13.59 -17.84 8.85
N PHE A 231 -14.92 -17.76 8.69
CA PHE A 231 -15.57 -16.47 8.41
C PHE A 231 -15.38 -15.49 9.58
N GLN A 232 -15.59 -15.96 10.81
CA GLN A 232 -15.36 -15.16 12.02
C GLN A 232 -13.90 -14.76 12.15
N ARG A 233 -12.96 -15.70 11.93
CA ARG A 233 -11.52 -15.45 11.97
C ARG A 233 -11.11 -14.39 10.95
N ILE A 234 -11.50 -14.54 9.69
CA ILE A 234 -11.19 -13.57 8.62
C ILE A 234 -11.81 -12.20 8.95
N SER A 235 -13.02 -12.18 9.51
CA SER A 235 -13.67 -10.92 9.93
C SER A 235 -12.90 -10.21 11.05
N LEU A 236 -12.37 -10.96 12.01
CA LEU A 236 -11.50 -10.42 13.06
C LEU A 236 -10.15 -9.96 12.49
N ASP A 237 -9.57 -10.70 11.57
CA ASP A 237 -8.33 -10.33 10.87
C ASP A 237 -8.52 -9.03 10.06
N CYS A 238 -9.65 -8.85 9.37
CA CYS A 238 -10.02 -7.59 8.71
C CYS A 238 -10.03 -6.41 9.70
N LEU A 239 -10.68 -6.58 10.85
CA LEU A 239 -10.73 -5.54 11.89
C LEU A 239 -9.34 -5.23 12.43
N GLN A 240 -8.51 -6.26 12.65
CA GLN A 240 -7.14 -6.12 13.11
C GLN A 240 -6.27 -5.35 12.12
N LEU A 241 -6.39 -5.64 10.81
CA LEU A 241 -5.67 -4.93 9.75
C LEU A 241 -6.03 -3.45 9.71
N VAL A 242 -7.32 -3.12 9.77
CA VAL A 242 -7.80 -1.73 9.72
C VAL A 242 -7.41 -0.98 10.99
N CYS A 243 -7.64 -1.57 12.17
CA CYS A 243 -7.31 -0.94 13.44
C CYS A 243 -5.80 -0.77 13.61
N GLY A 244 -5.02 -1.79 13.27
CA GLY A 244 -3.56 -1.79 13.32
C GLY A 244 -2.95 -0.76 12.37
N ARG A 245 -3.43 -0.67 11.13
CA ARG A 245 -2.97 0.36 10.20
C ARG A 245 -3.30 1.77 10.69
N ARG A 246 -4.49 1.98 11.28
CA ARG A 246 -4.83 3.27 11.90
C ARG A 246 -3.88 3.58 13.07
N ALA A 247 -3.51 2.58 13.86
CA ALA A 247 -2.55 2.72 14.94
C ALA A 247 -1.17 3.15 14.48
N ASP A 248 -0.65 2.47 13.47
CA ASP A 248 0.63 2.78 12.82
C ASP A 248 0.64 4.20 12.22
N ILE A 249 -0.43 4.62 11.53
CA ILE A 249 -0.52 5.99 10.98
C ILE A 249 -0.51 7.05 12.09
N ILE A 250 -1.23 6.82 13.20
CA ILE A 250 -1.26 7.75 14.33
C ILE A 250 0.13 7.86 14.97
N GLU A 251 0.83 6.74 15.11
CA GLU A 251 2.20 6.69 15.64
C GLU A 251 3.20 7.41 14.73
N GLN A 252 3.18 7.11 13.43
CA GLN A 252 4.04 7.79 12.44
C GLN A 252 3.83 9.31 12.44
N ARG A 253 2.58 9.77 12.54
CA ARG A 253 2.27 11.21 12.63
C ARG A 253 2.82 11.82 13.92
N ARG A 254 2.71 11.10 15.03
CA ARG A 254 3.25 11.54 16.31
C ARG A 254 4.77 11.63 16.26
N ASP A 255 5.45 10.62 15.74
CA ASP A 255 6.91 10.60 15.63
C ASP A 255 7.42 11.68 14.70
N ALA A 256 6.74 11.90 13.57
CA ALA A 256 7.02 13.02 12.68
C ALA A 256 6.90 14.36 13.41
N PHE A 257 5.83 14.59 14.17
CA PHE A 257 5.66 15.81 14.97
C PHE A 257 6.75 15.99 16.03
N ILE A 258 7.03 14.94 16.81
CA ILE A 258 8.06 14.91 17.85
C ILE A 258 9.46 15.14 17.26
N SER A 259 9.72 14.67 16.03
CA SER A 259 10.99 14.87 15.33
C SER A 259 11.29 16.33 14.98
N LEU A 260 10.25 17.16 14.82
CA LEU A 260 10.37 18.58 14.49
C LEU A 260 10.75 19.45 15.71
N ILE A 261 10.63 18.89 16.92
CA ILE A 261 10.89 19.60 18.17
C ILE A 261 12.37 19.49 18.53
N LYS A 262 13.03 20.63 18.60
CA LYS A 262 14.47 20.73 18.93
C LYS A 262 14.75 20.57 20.43
N ASP A 263 13.81 21.00 21.27
CA ASP A 263 13.95 20.94 22.72
C ASP A 263 13.73 19.51 23.23
N ASN A 264 14.80 18.92 23.79
CA ASN A 264 14.78 17.56 24.32
C ASN A 264 13.86 17.38 25.53
N PHE A 265 13.67 18.41 26.36
CA PHE A 265 12.79 18.36 27.52
C PHE A 265 11.32 18.39 27.10
N LEU A 266 10.96 19.26 26.16
CA LEU A 266 9.62 19.26 25.55
C LEU A 266 9.35 17.96 24.79
N LYS A 267 10.35 17.44 24.07
CA LYS A 267 10.28 16.14 23.38
C LYS A 267 10.02 15.00 24.35
N ALA A 268 10.73 14.95 25.49
CA ALA A 268 10.52 13.96 26.53
C ALA A 268 9.13 14.09 27.19
N SER A 269 8.66 15.31 27.39
CA SER A 269 7.35 15.58 27.97
C SER A 269 6.20 15.16 27.04
N LEU A 270 6.30 15.48 25.74
CA LEU A 270 5.31 15.08 24.72
C LEU A 270 5.30 13.58 24.45
N LYS A 271 6.42 12.89 24.68
CA LYS A 271 6.46 11.41 24.70
C LYS A 271 5.65 10.82 25.87
N LYS A 272 5.56 11.53 27.00
CA LYS A 272 4.82 11.11 28.21
C LYS A 272 3.33 11.47 28.18
N ILE A 273 2.92 12.51 27.44
CA ILE A 273 1.49 12.84 27.32
C ILE A 273 0.78 11.65 26.65
N GLU A 274 -0.20 11.08 27.36
CA GLU A 274 -1.12 10.12 26.79
C GLU A 274 -1.79 10.74 25.57
N ARG A 275 -1.59 10.03 24.46
CA ARG A 275 -1.69 10.45 23.08
C ARG A 275 -3.00 11.20 22.77
N PHE A 276 -2.89 12.29 22.00
CA PHE A 276 -3.99 13.07 21.42
C PHE A 276 -5.03 12.16 20.77
N LEU A 277 -6.26 12.14 21.31
CA LEU A 277 -7.50 11.97 20.56
C LEU A 277 -8.63 12.62 21.38
N ARG A 278 -9.24 13.67 20.81
CA ARG A 278 -10.58 14.14 21.20
C ARG A 278 -11.62 13.27 20.50
#